data_AF-F2CQ60-F1
#
_entry.id   AF-F2CQ60-F1
#
_cell.length_a   1.000
_cell.length_b   1.000
_cell.length_c   1.000
_cell.angle_alpha   90.00
_cell.angle_beta   90.00
_cell.angle_gamma   90.00
#
_symmetry.space_group_name_H-M   'P 1'
#
loop_
_entity.id
_entity.type
_entity.pdbx_description
1 polymer ?
#
loop_
_entity_poly.entity_id
_entity_poly.type
_entity_poly.pdbx_seq_one_letter_code
_entity_poly.pdbx_strand_id
1 'polypeptide(L)'
;MCGILAVLGVGDVSLAKRSRIIELSRRLRHRGPDWSGIHSFEDCYLAHQRLAIVDPTSGDQPLYNEDKTVIVTVNGEIYNHEELKAKLKSHKFQTGSDCEVIAHLYEEYGEEFVDMLDGMFSFVLLDTRDKSFIAARDAIGICPLYMGWGLDGSIWFSSEMKALSDDCERFISFPPGHLYSSKTGGLRRWYNPPWFSESIPSAPYDPLLIRESFEKAVLKRLMTDVPFGVLLSGGLDSSLVASVVSRHLAETKVARQWGNKLHTFCIGLKGSPDLKAAKEVADYLGTVHHELHFTVQEGIDALEEVIYHIETYDVTTIRASTPMFLMSRKIKSLGVKMVLSGEGSDEIFGGYLYFHKAPNKKEFHEETCRKIKALHLYDCLRANKATSAWGLEARVPFLDKNFINVAMDLDPECKMIRRDLGRIEKWVLRNAFDDDEKPYLPKHILYRQKEQFSDGVGYSWIDGLKDHANAHVSDSMMTNASFVYPENTPTTKEAYYYRTVFEKFYPKNAARLTVPGGPSVACSTAKAVEWDAAWSKLLDPSGRAALGVHDAAYEEEKAPASVDPILENAFRSPAHGESTLVKTVVPTAAV
;
A
#
# COMPACT_ATOMS: atom_id res chain seq x y z
N MET A 1 -6.39 4.72 10.22
CA MET A 1 -6.80 5.71 9.22
C MET A 1 -8.28 5.95 9.32
N CYS A 2 -8.70 7.20 9.42
CA CYS A 2 -10.11 7.58 9.51
C CYS A 2 -10.83 7.51 8.14
N GLY A 3 -12.15 7.66 8.14
CA GLY A 3 -12.97 7.88 6.94
C GLY A 3 -13.60 9.26 6.96
N ILE A 4 -13.42 10.06 5.91
CA ILE A 4 -14.06 11.37 5.77
C ILE A 4 -15.06 11.36 4.61
N LEU A 5 -16.19 12.06 4.79
CA LEU A 5 -17.13 12.40 3.73
C LEU A 5 -17.58 13.84 3.94
N ALA A 6 -17.35 14.71 2.96
CA ALA A 6 -17.85 16.08 2.97
C ALA A 6 -18.74 16.31 1.74
N VAL A 7 -19.87 17.00 1.94
CA VAL A 7 -20.84 17.36 0.91
C VAL A 7 -21.16 18.83 1.06
N LEU A 8 -20.76 19.64 0.08
CA LEU A 8 -20.72 21.10 0.20
C LEU A 8 -21.56 21.76 -0.90
N GLY A 9 -22.43 22.69 -0.51
CA GLY A 9 -23.33 23.40 -1.42
C GLY A 9 -24.49 22.53 -1.93
N VAL A 10 -25.10 21.72 -1.06
CA VAL A 10 -26.23 20.86 -1.45
C VAL A 10 -27.51 21.65 -1.68
N GLY A 11 -28.24 21.35 -2.76
CA GLY A 11 -29.51 22.03 -3.07
C GLY A 11 -30.68 21.58 -2.17
N ASP A 12 -30.59 20.37 -1.62
CA ASP A 12 -31.60 19.78 -0.72
C ASP A 12 -31.06 19.70 0.72
N VAL A 13 -31.52 20.59 1.60
CA VAL A 13 -31.14 20.63 3.02
C VAL A 13 -32.10 19.87 3.93
N SER A 14 -32.89 18.93 3.38
CA SER A 14 -33.83 18.13 4.15
C SER A 14 -33.15 17.16 5.12
N LEU A 15 -33.90 16.74 6.14
CA LEU A 15 -33.49 15.64 7.02
C LEU A 15 -33.25 14.32 6.25
N ALA A 16 -33.92 14.13 5.11
CA ALA A 16 -33.70 12.98 4.24
C ALA A 16 -32.31 13.02 3.61
N LYS A 17 -31.88 14.18 3.08
CA LYS A 17 -30.51 14.35 2.57
C LYS A 17 -29.48 14.10 3.66
N ARG A 18 -29.66 14.71 4.84
CA ARG A 18 -28.75 14.47 5.98
C ARG A 18 -28.66 12.99 6.34
N SER A 19 -29.79 12.27 6.33
CA SER A 19 -29.83 10.82 6.61
C SER A 19 -29.08 10.02 5.54
N ARG A 20 -29.21 10.40 4.27
CA ARG A 20 -28.46 9.79 3.16
C ARG A 20 -26.94 10.02 3.30
N ILE A 21 -26.51 11.23 3.67
CA ILE A 21 -25.08 11.52 3.91
C ILE A 21 -24.53 10.66 5.06
N ILE A 22 -25.30 10.48 6.13
CA ILE A 22 -24.92 9.58 7.24
C ILE A 22 -24.82 8.13 6.75
N GLU A 23 -25.76 7.67 5.92
CA GLU A 23 -25.73 6.32 5.34
C GLU A 23 -24.47 6.11 4.48
N LEU A 24 -24.13 7.07 3.62
CA LEU A 24 -22.92 7.02 2.80
C LEU A 24 -21.65 7.07 3.65
N SER A 25 -21.60 7.91 4.69
CA SER A 25 -20.47 7.97 5.63
C SER A 25 -20.26 6.64 6.36
N ARG A 26 -21.33 5.89 6.68
CA ARG A 26 -21.22 4.57 7.32
C ARG A 26 -20.52 3.53 6.44
N ARG A 27 -20.50 3.71 5.11
CA ARG A 27 -19.71 2.86 4.21
C ARG A 27 -18.20 2.98 4.43
N LEU A 28 -17.76 4.00 5.18
CA LEU A 28 -16.37 4.23 5.56
C LEU A 28 -16.05 3.79 7.00
N ARG A 29 -17.02 3.22 7.72
CA ARG A 29 -16.88 2.87 9.15
C ARG A 29 -15.77 1.85 9.40
N HIS A 30 -15.48 0.97 8.44
CA HIS A 30 -14.36 0.03 8.55
C HIS A 30 -13.03 0.74 8.81
N ARG A 31 -12.83 1.92 8.22
CA ARG A 31 -11.64 2.75 8.42
C ARG A 31 -11.58 3.27 9.85
N GLY A 32 -12.68 3.85 10.32
CA GLY A 32 -12.80 4.45 11.64
C GLY A 32 -13.92 3.83 12.48
N PRO A 33 -13.66 2.70 13.15
CA PRO A 33 -14.68 1.97 13.89
C PRO A 33 -14.96 2.52 15.30
N ASP A 34 -14.15 3.45 15.82
CA ASP A 34 -14.19 3.84 17.23
C ASP A 34 -15.27 4.89 17.51
N TRP A 35 -15.51 5.82 16.57
CA TRP A 35 -16.52 6.86 16.72
C TRP A 35 -17.02 7.41 15.38
N SER A 36 -18.18 8.05 15.37
CA SER A 36 -18.70 8.76 14.20
C SER A 36 -19.10 10.19 14.57
N GLY A 37 -18.72 11.17 13.75
CA GLY A 37 -19.11 12.56 13.92
C GLY A 37 -19.71 13.14 12.65
N ILE A 38 -20.57 14.15 12.79
CA ILE A 38 -21.08 14.93 11.67
C ILE A 38 -21.32 16.37 12.11
N HIS A 39 -20.78 17.31 11.35
CA HIS A 39 -21.12 18.72 11.41
C HIS A 39 -22.08 19.06 10.27
N SER A 40 -23.07 19.92 10.54
CA SER A 40 -24.03 20.41 9.54
C SER A 40 -24.15 21.92 9.71
N PHE A 41 -23.83 22.66 8.64
CA PHE A 41 -23.96 24.10 8.58
C PHE A 41 -24.67 24.45 7.27
N GLU A 42 -25.95 24.81 7.37
CA GLU A 42 -26.81 25.10 6.23
C GLU A 42 -26.78 23.99 5.15
N ASP A 43 -26.17 24.25 4.00
CA ASP A 43 -26.03 23.37 2.85
C ASP A 43 -24.70 22.58 2.82
N CYS A 44 -23.96 22.58 3.92
CA CYS A 44 -22.65 21.94 4.07
C CYS A 44 -22.66 20.87 5.17
N TYR A 45 -22.07 19.70 4.86
CA TYR A 45 -22.00 18.55 5.75
C TYR A 45 -20.58 18.00 5.78
N LEU A 46 -20.00 17.86 6.98
CA LEU A 46 -18.70 17.23 7.19
C LEU A 46 -18.90 16.03 8.12
N ALA A 47 -18.83 14.82 7.58
CA ALA A 47 -18.96 13.56 8.31
C ALA A 47 -17.60 12.86 8.46
N HIS A 48 -17.41 12.20 9.61
CA HIS A 48 -16.17 11.53 9.99
C HIS A 48 -16.44 10.17 10.64
N GLN A 49 -15.59 9.20 10.32
CA GLN A 49 -15.49 7.88 10.95
C GLN A 49 -14.09 7.79 11.56
N ARG A 50 -13.99 7.69 12.89
CA ARG A 50 -12.75 7.85 13.63
C ARG A 50 -12.08 6.52 13.96
N LEU A 51 -10.80 6.40 13.64
CA LEU A 51 -9.88 5.49 14.31
C LEU A 51 -9.03 6.33 15.25
N ALA A 52 -9.19 6.15 16.56
CA ALA A 52 -8.51 6.93 17.57
C ALA A 52 -7.07 6.40 17.78
N ILE A 53 -6.08 7.17 17.31
CA ILE A 53 -4.64 6.89 17.43
C ILE A 53 -3.96 7.86 18.39
N VAL A 54 -4.06 9.17 18.10
CA VAL A 54 -3.57 10.27 18.96
C VAL A 54 -4.73 10.93 19.67
N ASP A 55 -4.56 11.20 20.97
CA ASP A 55 -5.58 11.74 21.88
C ASP A 55 -6.95 11.03 21.75
N PRO A 56 -7.05 9.75 22.15
CA PRO A 56 -8.31 9.01 22.03
C PRO A 56 -9.49 9.66 22.77
N THR A 57 -9.24 10.46 23.79
CA THR A 57 -10.26 11.02 24.69
C THR A 57 -10.89 12.32 24.22
N SER A 58 -10.16 13.19 23.51
CA SER A 58 -10.70 14.49 23.06
C SER A 58 -10.58 14.75 21.56
N GLY A 59 -9.83 13.96 20.80
CA GLY A 59 -9.60 14.17 19.36
C GLY A 59 -10.76 13.77 18.44
N ASP A 60 -12.01 13.81 18.92
CA ASP A 60 -13.19 13.51 18.10
C ASP A 60 -13.39 14.55 17.00
N GLN A 61 -13.77 14.10 15.80
CA GLN A 61 -13.86 14.95 14.62
C GLN A 61 -15.32 15.04 14.09
N PRO A 62 -15.72 16.12 13.40
CA PRO A 62 -14.90 17.26 12.94
C PRO A 62 -14.26 18.08 14.07
N LEU A 63 -13.08 18.64 13.81
CA LEU A 63 -12.33 19.53 14.71
C LEU A 63 -12.65 20.99 14.37
N TYR A 64 -12.38 21.89 15.31
CA TYR A 64 -12.80 23.28 15.24
C TYR A 64 -11.67 24.22 15.67
N ASN A 65 -11.69 25.46 15.18
CA ASN A 65 -11.05 26.56 15.89
C ASN A 65 -11.83 26.98 17.16
N GLU A 66 -11.36 28.00 17.86
CA GLU A 66 -11.89 28.41 19.17
C GLU A 66 -13.36 28.82 19.14
N ASP A 67 -13.74 29.61 18.14
CA ASP A 67 -15.11 30.13 17.97
C ASP A 67 -15.99 29.24 17.09
N LYS A 68 -15.45 28.10 16.63
CA LYS A 68 -16.09 27.09 15.79
C LYS A 68 -16.56 27.60 14.42
N THR A 69 -15.98 28.69 13.93
CA THR A 69 -16.23 29.19 12.58
C THR A 69 -15.40 28.48 11.50
N VAL A 70 -14.30 27.84 11.88
CA VAL A 70 -13.48 27.00 11.01
C VAL A 70 -13.61 25.56 11.47
N ILE A 71 -14.09 24.69 10.57
CA ILE A 71 -14.37 23.27 10.85
C ILE A 71 -13.54 22.42 9.90
N VAL A 72 -12.87 21.39 10.42
CA VAL A 72 -12.06 20.49 9.61
C VAL A 72 -12.34 19.02 9.92
N THR A 73 -12.43 18.20 8.88
CA THR A 73 -12.45 16.73 8.98
C THR A 73 -11.20 16.16 8.32
N VAL A 74 -10.47 15.30 9.02
CA VAL A 74 -9.13 14.83 8.64
C VAL A 74 -9.04 13.31 8.74
N ASN A 75 -8.47 12.72 7.70
CA ASN A 75 -7.92 11.38 7.72
C ASN A 75 -6.41 11.50 7.48
N GLY A 76 -5.61 11.35 8.54
CA GLY A 76 -4.17 11.54 8.48
C GLY A 76 -3.51 11.66 9.84
N GLU A 77 -2.21 11.94 9.81
CA GLU A 77 -1.31 12.17 10.93
C GLU A 77 -0.37 13.32 10.57
N ILE A 78 -0.32 14.35 11.41
CA ILE A 78 0.57 15.52 11.29
C ILE A 78 1.73 15.36 12.27
N TYR A 79 2.83 14.77 11.80
CA TYR A 79 3.97 14.39 12.64
C TYR A 79 4.68 15.58 13.29
N ASN A 80 4.62 16.77 12.68
CA ASN A 80 5.19 18.00 13.24
C ASN A 80 4.18 18.88 14.00
N HIS A 81 3.01 18.34 14.40
CA HIS A 81 1.97 19.14 15.04
C HIS A 81 2.44 19.86 16.31
N GLU A 82 3.29 19.27 17.15
CA GLU A 82 3.82 19.92 18.35
C GLU A 82 4.66 21.18 18.02
N GLU A 83 5.47 21.10 16.96
CA GLU A 83 6.24 22.27 16.47
C GLU A 83 5.33 23.37 15.93
N LEU A 84 4.21 22.98 15.29
CA LEU A 84 3.21 23.91 14.76
C LEU A 84 2.40 24.55 15.89
N LYS A 85 1.95 23.77 16.89
CA LYS A 85 1.28 24.25 18.11
C LYS A 85 2.14 25.29 18.83
N ALA A 86 3.45 25.05 18.94
CA ALA A 86 4.38 25.99 19.57
C ALA A 86 4.51 27.35 18.85
N LYS A 87 4.18 27.42 17.55
CA LYS A 87 4.15 28.66 16.76
C LYS A 87 2.81 29.40 16.87
N LEU A 88 1.73 28.69 17.18
CA LEU A 88 0.36 29.20 17.28
C LEU A 88 -0.01 29.62 18.71
N LYS A 89 0.83 30.43 19.36
CA LYS A 89 0.65 30.80 20.79
C LYS A 89 -0.57 31.68 21.06
N SER A 90 -1.09 32.36 20.04
CA SER A 90 -2.34 33.12 20.05
C SER A 90 -3.57 32.21 20.19
N HIS A 91 -3.44 30.93 19.81
CA HIS A 91 -4.53 29.98 19.75
C HIS A 91 -4.68 29.13 21.01
N LYS A 92 -5.92 28.71 21.28
CA LYS A 92 -6.31 27.83 22.36
C LYS A 92 -6.82 26.51 21.80
N PHE A 93 -5.93 25.54 21.76
CA PHE A 93 -6.25 24.16 21.40
C PHE A 93 -7.20 23.52 22.44
N GLN A 94 -8.25 22.88 21.95
CA GLN A 94 -9.26 22.16 22.72
C GLN A 94 -8.93 20.67 22.87
N THR A 95 -8.05 20.13 22.03
CA THR A 95 -7.72 18.70 21.97
C THR A 95 -6.21 18.46 21.94
N GLY A 96 -5.82 17.23 22.27
CA GLY A 96 -4.48 16.71 22.04
C GLY A 96 -4.27 16.19 20.62
N SER A 97 -5.31 16.21 19.76
CA SER A 97 -5.22 15.74 18.38
C SER A 97 -4.10 16.46 17.63
N ASP A 98 -3.35 15.70 16.85
CA ASP A 98 -2.34 16.22 15.94
C ASP A 98 -2.97 17.03 14.78
N CYS A 99 -4.21 16.67 14.41
CA CYS A 99 -4.93 17.27 13.30
C CYS A 99 -5.57 18.64 13.60
N GLU A 100 -5.70 19.03 14.88
CA GLU A 100 -6.37 20.31 15.26
C GLU A 100 -5.60 21.54 14.75
N VAL A 101 -4.27 21.42 14.59
CA VAL A 101 -3.44 22.50 14.04
C VAL A 101 -3.91 23.01 12.69
N ILE A 102 -4.62 22.20 11.90
CA ILE A 102 -5.08 22.57 10.56
C ILE A 102 -6.09 23.73 10.62
N ALA A 103 -7.03 23.72 11.56
CA ALA A 103 -8.03 24.79 11.68
C ALA A 103 -7.37 26.13 12.01
N HIS A 104 -6.45 26.13 12.98
CA HIS A 104 -5.73 27.34 13.41
C HIS A 104 -4.71 27.84 12.39
N LEU A 105 -4.01 26.93 11.69
CA LEU A 105 -3.12 27.31 10.60
C LEU A 105 -3.86 28.01 9.46
N TYR A 106 -5.07 27.54 9.14
CA TYR A 106 -5.91 28.20 8.14
C TYR A 106 -6.30 29.62 8.58
N GLU A 107 -6.57 29.85 9.86
CA GLU A 107 -6.89 31.19 10.37
C GLU A 107 -5.72 32.17 10.22
N GLU A 108 -4.50 31.74 10.55
CA GLU A 108 -3.33 32.62 10.52
C GLU A 108 -2.75 32.81 9.12
N TYR A 109 -2.82 31.77 8.27
CA TYR A 109 -2.10 31.73 6.99
C TYR A 109 -2.98 31.52 5.75
N GLY A 110 -4.30 31.44 5.92
CA GLY A 110 -5.25 31.24 4.80
C GLY A 110 -5.03 29.89 4.10
N GLU A 111 -4.87 29.89 2.77
CA GLU A 111 -4.69 28.66 1.99
C GLU A 111 -3.22 28.22 1.81
N GLU A 112 -2.25 28.99 2.33
CA GLU A 112 -0.82 28.74 2.10
C GLU A 112 -0.16 27.85 3.16
N PHE A 113 -0.89 27.41 4.19
CA PHE A 113 -0.30 26.63 5.29
C PHE A 113 0.00 25.17 4.94
N VAL A 114 -0.57 24.62 3.85
CA VAL A 114 -0.56 23.17 3.62
C VAL A 114 0.85 22.60 3.52
N ASP A 115 1.81 23.34 2.95
CA ASP A 115 3.19 22.88 2.86
C ASP A 115 3.94 22.89 4.21
N MET A 116 3.42 23.61 5.21
CA MET A 116 3.92 23.57 6.59
C MET A 116 3.66 22.23 7.28
N LEU A 117 2.69 21.45 6.78
CA LEU A 117 2.34 20.15 7.34
C LEU A 117 3.38 19.10 6.94
N ASP A 118 3.97 18.42 7.92
CA ASP A 118 4.79 17.21 7.74
C ASP A 118 3.98 16.00 8.20
N GLY A 119 3.44 15.25 7.24
CA GLY A 119 2.43 14.25 7.55
C GLY A 119 1.93 13.49 6.34
N MET A 120 1.09 12.49 6.62
CA MET A 120 0.20 11.88 5.64
C MET A 120 -1.21 12.34 5.97
N PHE A 121 -1.95 12.90 5.02
CA PHE A 121 -3.26 13.47 5.29
C PHE A 121 -4.12 13.60 4.04
N SER A 122 -5.41 13.58 4.31
CA SER A 122 -6.48 14.08 3.45
C SER A 122 -7.43 14.83 4.36
N PHE A 123 -7.79 16.06 4.02
CA PHE A 123 -8.73 16.83 4.82
C PHE A 123 -9.69 17.66 3.97
N VAL A 124 -10.81 18.02 4.58
CA VAL A 124 -11.74 19.02 4.08
C VAL A 124 -12.03 20.01 5.20
N LEU A 125 -11.91 21.29 4.91
CA LEU A 125 -12.12 22.39 5.83
C LEU A 125 -13.21 23.32 5.29
N LEU A 126 -14.10 23.77 6.17
CA LEU A 126 -15.17 24.73 5.92
C LEU A 126 -14.95 25.96 6.81
N ASP A 127 -14.97 27.15 6.20
CA ASP A 127 -15.06 28.43 6.90
C ASP A 127 -16.49 28.95 6.79
N THR A 128 -17.20 29.01 7.92
CA THR A 128 -18.62 29.42 7.95
C THR A 128 -18.81 30.93 7.82
N ARG A 129 -17.75 31.74 7.94
CA ARG A 129 -17.85 33.21 7.87
C ARG A 129 -18.18 33.68 6.46
N ASP A 130 -17.63 33.00 5.46
CA ASP A 130 -17.83 33.28 4.03
C ASP A 130 -18.31 32.05 3.23
N LYS A 131 -18.58 30.93 3.89
CA LYS A 131 -18.94 29.62 3.31
C LYS A 131 -17.90 29.07 2.34
N SER A 132 -16.66 29.53 2.43
CA SER A 132 -15.57 28.97 1.64
C SER A 132 -15.11 27.63 2.22
N PHE A 133 -14.52 26.82 1.38
CA PHE A 133 -14.00 25.52 1.78
C PHE A 133 -12.78 25.17 0.95
N ILE A 134 -11.92 24.39 1.59
CA ILE A 134 -10.74 23.81 0.94
C ILE A 134 -10.68 22.31 1.20
N ALA A 135 -10.07 21.58 0.28
CA ALA A 135 -9.69 20.19 0.50
C ALA A 135 -8.23 20.03 0.09
N ALA A 136 -7.45 19.27 0.83
CA ALA A 136 -6.06 19.00 0.46
C ALA A 136 -5.69 17.54 0.74
N ARG A 137 -4.73 17.06 -0.05
CA ARG A 137 -4.15 15.71 0.05
C ARG A 137 -2.64 15.81 0.14
N ASP A 138 -2.04 14.96 0.96
CA ASP A 138 -0.60 14.93 1.22
C ASP A 138 0.25 14.79 -0.04
N ALA A 139 1.54 15.10 0.12
CA ALA A 139 2.54 15.23 -0.92
C ALA A 139 2.57 14.07 -1.93
N ILE A 140 2.42 12.84 -1.45
CA ILE A 140 2.58 11.60 -2.24
C ILE A 140 1.24 10.90 -2.47
N GLY A 141 0.21 11.24 -1.70
CA GLY A 141 -1.10 10.62 -1.76
C GLY A 141 -1.17 9.33 -0.94
N ILE A 142 -0.45 9.28 0.18
CA ILE A 142 -0.47 8.18 1.15
C ILE A 142 -1.88 7.98 1.69
N CYS A 143 -2.57 9.06 2.03
CA CYS A 143 -3.98 9.04 2.37
C CYS A 143 -4.83 9.14 1.10
N PRO A 144 -5.86 8.30 0.91
CA PRO A 144 -6.75 8.40 -0.23
C PRO A 144 -7.74 9.56 -0.04
N LEU A 145 -8.06 10.22 -1.14
CA LEU A 145 -9.11 11.21 -1.24
C LEU A 145 -9.67 11.19 -2.66
N TYR A 146 -10.98 11.30 -2.78
CA TYR A 146 -11.73 11.42 -4.02
C TYR A 146 -12.53 12.71 -4.00
N MET A 147 -12.74 13.29 -5.18
CA MET A 147 -13.59 14.47 -5.39
C MET A 147 -14.69 14.11 -6.39
N GLY A 148 -15.93 14.46 -6.08
CA GLY A 148 -17.11 14.19 -6.91
C GLY A 148 -18.03 15.39 -7.04
N TRP A 149 -18.95 15.30 -8.00
CA TRP A 149 -19.95 16.33 -8.27
C TRP A 149 -21.36 15.71 -8.23
N GLY A 150 -22.22 16.28 -7.39
CA GLY A 150 -23.64 15.94 -7.31
C GLY A 150 -24.43 16.56 -8.46
N LEU A 151 -25.60 16.00 -8.76
CA LEU A 151 -26.49 16.49 -9.83
C LEU A 151 -27.05 17.90 -9.55
N ASP A 152 -27.08 18.31 -8.29
CA ASP A 152 -27.48 19.65 -7.84
C ASP A 152 -26.32 20.67 -7.90
N GLY A 153 -25.15 20.28 -8.37
CA GLY A 153 -23.95 21.12 -8.43
C GLY A 153 -23.09 21.08 -7.16
N SER A 154 -23.50 20.34 -6.13
CA SER A 154 -22.71 20.18 -4.90
C SER A 154 -21.37 19.50 -5.16
N ILE A 155 -20.37 19.85 -4.35
CA ILE A 155 -19.03 19.27 -4.41
C ILE A 155 -18.85 18.30 -3.25
N TRP A 156 -18.36 17.11 -3.57
CA TRP A 156 -18.22 16.00 -2.64
C TRP A 156 -16.76 15.61 -2.50
N PHE A 157 -16.35 15.27 -1.28
CA PHE A 157 -15.03 14.73 -1.00
C PHE A 157 -15.15 13.49 -0.11
N SER A 158 -14.40 12.43 -0.40
CA SER A 158 -14.46 11.19 0.39
C SER A 158 -13.12 10.45 0.41
N SER A 159 -12.80 9.77 1.52
CA SER A 159 -11.63 8.88 1.58
C SER A 159 -11.68 7.72 0.56
N GLU A 160 -12.88 7.23 0.23
CA GLU A 160 -13.07 6.09 -0.68
C GLU A 160 -14.24 6.36 -1.64
N MET A 161 -14.13 5.90 -2.89
CA MET A 161 -15.13 6.19 -3.92
C MET A 161 -16.49 5.53 -3.65
N LYS A 162 -16.55 4.47 -2.83
CA LYS A 162 -17.80 3.80 -2.41
C LYS A 162 -18.80 4.68 -1.67
N ALA A 163 -18.36 5.82 -1.12
CA ALA A 163 -19.25 6.81 -0.52
C ALA A 163 -19.71 7.90 -1.52
N LEU A 164 -19.15 7.92 -2.73
CA LEU A 164 -19.50 8.83 -3.83
C LEU A 164 -20.24 8.13 -4.97
N SER A 165 -19.99 6.83 -5.16
CA SER A 165 -20.34 6.06 -6.36
C SER A 165 -21.81 6.15 -6.75
N ASP A 166 -22.70 6.22 -5.78
CA ASP A 166 -24.15 6.20 -6.02
C ASP A 166 -24.67 7.57 -6.43
N ASP A 167 -24.20 8.63 -5.75
CA ASP A 167 -24.78 9.97 -5.77
C ASP A 167 -23.98 10.97 -6.62
N CYS A 168 -22.74 10.65 -7.00
CA CYS A 168 -21.95 11.43 -7.95
C CYS A 168 -21.94 10.75 -9.32
N GLU A 169 -22.28 11.50 -10.37
CA GLU A 169 -22.18 11.01 -11.76
C GLU A 169 -20.72 11.04 -12.25
N ARG A 170 -19.99 12.07 -11.81
CA ARG A 170 -18.56 12.23 -12.08
C ARG A 170 -17.81 12.29 -10.75
N PHE A 171 -16.69 11.60 -10.66
CA PHE A 171 -15.72 11.74 -9.60
C PHE A 171 -14.32 11.36 -10.09
N ILE A 172 -13.30 11.81 -9.39
CA ILE A 172 -11.88 11.55 -9.67
C ILE A 172 -11.16 11.20 -8.37
N SER A 173 -10.04 10.49 -8.47
CA SER A 173 -9.05 10.49 -7.38
C SER A 173 -8.52 11.92 -7.24
N PHE A 174 -8.63 12.50 -6.05
CA PHE A 174 -8.09 13.82 -5.77
C PHE A 174 -6.55 13.75 -5.90
N PRO A 175 -5.90 14.63 -6.67
CA PRO A 175 -4.48 14.46 -6.98
C PRO A 175 -3.57 14.70 -5.75
N PRO A 176 -2.50 13.91 -5.57
CA PRO A 176 -1.52 14.12 -4.49
C PRO A 176 -0.85 15.50 -4.54
N GLY A 177 -0.52 16.07 -3.38
CA GLY A 177 0.18 17.34 -3.28
C GLY A 177 -0.60 18.52 -3.84
N HIS A 178 -1.94 18.41 -3.87
CA HIS A 178 -2.84 19.48 -4.32
C HIS A 178 -3.77 19.95 -3.20
N LEU A 179 -4.28 21.16 -3.41
CA LEU A 179 -5.35 21.80 -2.66
C LEU A 179 -6.44 22.21 -3.67
N TYR A 180 -7.70 21.97 -3.31
CA TYR A 180 -8.86 22.56 -3.97
C TYR A 180 -9.32 23.76 -3.13
N SER A 181 -9.66 24.86 -3.79
CA SER A 181 -10.25 26.04 -3.14
C SER A 181 -11.56 26.41 -3.80
N SER A 182 -12.62 26.58 -3.00
CA SER A 182 -13.90 27.07 -3.50
C SER A 182 -13.86 28.55 -3.90
N LYS A 183 -12.94 29.35 -3.34
CA LYS A 183 -12.75 30.76 -3.70
C LYS A 183 -12.23 30.93 -5.11
N THR A 184 -11.30 30.06 -5.52
CA THR A 184 -10.73 30.06 -6.88
C THR A 184 -11.42 29.08 -7.82
N GLY A 185 -12.23 28.16 -7.29
CA GLY A 185 -12.97 27.14 -8.04
C GLY A 185 -12.08 26.05 -8.65
N GLY A 186 -10.84 25.87 -8.18
CA GLY A 186 -9.83 25.07 -8.87
C GLY A 186 -8.88 24.31 -7.96
N LEU A 187 -8.16 23.36 -8.57
CA LEU A 187 -7.05 22.62 -7.98
C LEU A 187 -5.75 23.39 -8.19
N ARG A 188 -4.95 23.54 -7.13
CA ARG A 188 -3.58 24.07 -7.17
C ARG A 188 -2.63 23.07 -6.52
N ARG A 189 -1.48 22.85 -7.16
CA ARG A 189 -0.41 22.01 -6.60
C ARG A 189 0.43 22.81 -5.60
N TRP A 190 0.57 22.32 -4.37
CA TRP A 190 1.36 22.97 -3.31
C TRP A 190 2.74 22.34 -3.12
N TYR A 191 2.92 21.04 -3.40
CA TYR A 191 4.17 20.33 -3.11
C TYR A 191 5.10 20.20 -4.31
N ASN A 192 6.05 21.10 -4.58
CA ASN A 192 6.88 21.08 -5.79
C ASN A 192 8.38 20.80 -5.53
N PRO A 193 8.76 19.56 -5.16
CA PRO A 193 10.17 19.23 -4.91
C PRO A 193 10.96 19.11 -6.23
N PRO A 194 12.31 19.25 -6.19
CA PRO A 194 13.15 19.19 -7.39
C PRO A 194 12.92 17.96 -8.27
N TRP A 195 12.85 16.77 -7.66
CA TRP A 195 12.63 15.50 -8.36
C TRP A 195 11.31 15.44 -9.13
N PHE A 196 10.31 16.25 -8.78
CA PHE A 196 9.04 16.27 -9.50
C PHE A 196 9.20 16.78 -10.94
N SER A 197 10.19 17.66 -11.16
CA SER A 197 10.55 18.15 -12.50
C SER A 197 11.36 17.15 -13.33
N GLU A 198 11.72 15.99 -12.74
CA GLU A 198 12.57 14.97 -13.36
C GLU A 198 13.98 15.49 -13.73
N SER A 199 14.40 16.61 -13.11
CA SER A 199 15.76 17.11 -13.22
C SER A 199 16.75 16.11 -12.64
N ILE A 200 17.73 15.69 -13.45
CA ILE A 200 18.74 14.72 -13.01
C ILE A 200 19.63 15.36 -11.94
N PRO A 201 19.64 14.83 -10.72
CA PRO A 201 20.40 15.39 -9.62
C PRO A 201 21.86 14.87 -9.66
N SER A 202 22.71 15.44 -8.81
CA SER A 202 24.15 15.14 -8.80
C SER A 202 24.78 15.12 -7.41
N ALA A 203 23.99 15.09 -6.33
CA ALA A 203 24.55 15.07 -5.00
C ALA A 203 25.37 13.78 -4.76
N PRO A 204 26.53 13.88 -4.09
CA PRO A 204 27.34 12.72 -3.78
C PRO A 204 26.62 11.78 -2.79
N TYR A 205 26.92 10.49 -2.89
CA TYR A 205 26.41 9.51 -1.94
C TYR A 205 27.08 9.65 -0.57
N ASP A 206 26.27 9.92 0.45
CA ASP A 206 26.65 9.89 1.86
C ASP A 206 25.81 8.82 2.60
N PRO A 207 26.41 7.69 3.03
CA PRO A 207 25.70 6.63 3.73
C PRO A 207 25.11 7.08 5.08
N LEU A 208 25.77 8.00 5.79
CA LEU A 208 25.29 8.48 7.09
C LEU A 208 24.08 9.38 6.91
N LEU A 209 24.10 10.27 5.92
CA LEU A 209 22.94 11.10 5.61
C LEU A 209 21.70 10.25 5.25
N ILE A 210 21.87 9.18 4.47
CA ILE A 210 20.78 8.24 4.14
C ILE A 210 20.27 7.53 5.40
N ARG A 211 21.18 7.01 6.24
CA ARG A 211 20.83 6.34 7.49
C ARG A 211 20.06 7.28 8.43
N GLU A 212 20.63 8.43 8.75
CA GLU A 212 20.07 9.38 9.71
C GLU A 212 18.74 9.98 9.24
N SER A 213 18.61 10.28 7.95
CA SER A 213 17.35 10.80 7.40
C SER A 213 16.24 9.74 7.44
N PHE A 214 16.58 8.48 7.18
CA PHE A 214 15.63 7.37 7.32
C PHE A 214 15.25 7.14 8.78
N GLU A 215 16.21 7.14 9.71
CA GLU A 215 15.93 7.00 11.14
C GLU A 215 15.00 8.10 11.63
N LYS A 216 15.27 9.37 11.27
CA LYS A 216 14.38 10.49 11.57
C LYS A 216 12.98 10.27 11.00
N ALA A 217 12.86 9.77 9.77
CA ALA A 217 11.57 9.46 9.16
C ALA A 217 10.79 8.37 9.93
N VAL A 218 11.47 7.32 10.41
CA VAL A 218 10.86 6.28 11.25
C VAL A 218 10.43 6.85 12.60
N LEU A 219 11.31 7.60 13.28
CA LEU A 219 11.06 8.14 14.62
C LEU A 219 9.85 9.08 14.67
N LYS A 220 9.70 9.96 13.67
CA LYS A 220 8.52 10.84 13.54
C LYS A 220 7.20 10.06 13.53
N ARG A 221 7.21 8.86 12.94
CA ARG A 221 6.03 7.99 12.79
C ARG A 221 5.73 7.15 14.02
N LEU A 222 6.53 7.24 15.09
CA LEU A 222 6.24 6.61 16.39
C LEU A 222 5.25 7.42 17.25
N MET A 223 4.76 8.56 16.74
CA MET A 223 3.71 9.38 17.36
C MET A 223 2.38 8.61 17.50
N THR A 224 2.05 8.12 18.68
CA THR A 224 0.79 7.39 18.93
C THR A 224 0.51 7.30 20.43
N ASP A 225 -0.77 7.19 20.83
CA ASP A 225 -1.19 6.88 22.21
C ASP A 225 -1.72 5.45 22.38
N VAL A 226 -1.72 4.66 21.29
CA VAL A 226 -2.25 3.29 21.23
C VAL A 226 -1.17 2.27 20.81
N PRO A 227 -1.37 0.97 21.10
CA PRO A 227 -0.46 -0.08 20.66
C PRO A 227 -0.27 -0.11 19.14
N PHE A 228 0.98 -0.31 18.73
CA PHE A 228 1.36 -0.43 17.33
C PHE A 228 2.29 -1.63 17.09
N GLY A 229 2.53 -1.96 15.82
CA GLY A 229 3.53 -2.95 15.42
C GLY A 229 4.21 -2.62 14.09
N VAL A 230 4.91 -3.61 13.52
CA VAL A 230 5.57 -3.48 12.21
C VAL A 230 5.19 -4.67 11.33
N LEU A 231 4.86 -4.40 10.07
CA LEU A 231 4.73 -5.45 9.07
C LEU A 231 6.14 -5.91 8.66
N LEU A 232 6.46 -7.18 8.86
CA LEU A 232 7.79 -7.75 8.66
C LEU A 232 7.72 -8.92 7.67
N SER A 233 8.23 -8.72 6.46
CA SER A 233 8.32 -9.75 5.42
C SER A 233 9.67 -10.47 5.37
N GLY A 234 10.66 -10.00 6.15
CA GLY A 234 12.05 -10.46 6.04
C GLY A 234 12.78 -9.96 4.78
N GLY A 235 12.13 -9.12 3.98
CA GLY A 235 12.80 -8.32 2.96
C GLY A 235 13.55 -7.13 3.57
N LEU A 236 14.46 -6.52 2.80
CA LEU A 236 15.29 -5.39 3.26
C LEU A 236 14.47 -4.28 3.94
N ASP A 237 13.40 -3.84 3.28
CA ASP A 237 12.74 -2.57 3.61
C ASP A 237 11.99 -2.65 4.95
N SER A 238 11.15 -3.67 5.11
CA SER A 238 10.42 -3.93 6.35
C SER A 238 11.35 -4.28 7.51
N SER A 239 12.46 -4.98 7.23
CA SER A 239 13.47 -5.34 8.22
C SER A 239 14.22 -4.11 8.74
N LEU A 240 14.57 -3.14 7.87
CA LEU A 240 15.18 -1.89 8.30
C LEU A 240 14.22 -1.05 9.15
N VAL A 241 12.94 -0.95 8.77
CA VAL A 241 11.91 -0.31 9.62
C VAL A 241 11.87 -0.99 10.99
N ALA A 242 11.71 -2.32 11.04
CA ALA A 242 11.65 -3.06 12.30
C ALA A 242 12.91 -2.87 13.16
N SER A 243 14.09 -2.85 12.54
CA SER A 243 15.38 -2.67 13.22
C SER A 243 15.49 -1.29 13.86
N VAL A 244 15.18 -0.22 13.13
CA VAL A 244 15.19 1.15 13.66
C VAL A 244 14.17 1.31 14.78
N VAL A 245 12.95 0.80 14.60
CA VAL A 245 11.92 0.84 15.66
C VAL A 245 12.40 0.10 16.91
N SER A 246 12.99 -1.08 16.76
CA SER A 246 13.47 -1.89 17.91
C SER A 246 14.54 -1.16 18.74
N ARG A 247 15.39 -0.36 18.09
CA ARG A 247 16.44 0.43 18.77
C ARG A 247 15.89 1.58 19.61
N HIS A 248 14.77 2.18 19.20
CA HIS A 248 14.23 3.39 19.83
C HIS A 248 12.92 3.19 20.59
N LEU A 249 12.30 2.01 20.48
CA LEU A 249 11.00 1.73 21.10
C LEU A 249 10.99 2.05 22.60
N ALA A 250 12.04 1.66 23.33
CA ALA A 250 12.14 1.84 24.78
C ALA A 250 12.05 3.32 25.23
N GLU A 251 12.37 4.26 24.35
CA GLU A 251 12.36 5.69 24.64
C GLU A 251 10.96 6.31 24.47
N THR A 252 10.07 5.63 23.74
CA THR A 252 8.74 6.14 23.38
C THR A 252 7.74 6.18 24.54
N LYS A 253 6.75 7.07 24.44
CA LYS A 253 5.62 7.14 25.39
C LYS A 253 4.81 5.84 25.42
N VAL A 254 4.56 5.24 24.25
CA VAL A 254 3.81 3.98 24.13
C VAL A 254 4.52 2.85 24.85
N ALA A 255 5.85 2.74 24.78
CA ALA A 255 6.55 1.66 25.46
C ALA A 255 6.38 1.69 26.99
N ARG A 256 6.25 2.89 27.56
CA ARG A 256 5.99 3.07 29.01
C ARG A 256 4.57 2.67 29.41
N GLN A 257 3.62 2.80 28.49
CA GLN A 257 2.20 2.52 28.75
C GLN A 257 1.79 1.09 28.40
N TRP A 258 2.34 0.55 27.30
CA TRP A 258 1.88 -0.68 26.65
C TRP A 258 2.95 -1.78 26.58
N GLY A 259 4.17 -1.50 27.04
CA GLY A 259 5.29 -2.45 27.05
C GLY A 259 6.34 -2.14 25.98
N ASN A 260 7.58 -2.57 26.25
CA ASN A 260 8.76 -2.20 25.47
C ASN A 260 9.18 -3.25 24.42
N LYS A 261 8.36 -4.27 24.15
CA LYS A 261 8.65 -5.25 23.11
C LYS A 261 7.88 -4.92 21.84
N LEU A 262 8.58 -4.87 20.73
CA LEU A 262 7.97 -4.64 19.42
C LEU A 262 7.20 -5.89 18.97
N HIS A 263 5.96 -5.70 18.52
CA HIS A 263 5.20 -6.74 17.85
C HIS A 263 5.44 -6.66 16.34
N THR A 264 5.83 -7.77 15.72
CA THR A 264 6.03 -7.87 14.26
C THR A 264 5.06 -8.86 13.65
N PHE A 265 4.56 -8.57 12.45
CA PHE A 265 3.54 -9.37 11.79
C PHE A 265 3.99 -9.77 10.39
N CYS A 266 3.91 -11.07 10.09
CA CYS A 266 4.13 -11.62 8.75
C CYS A 266 2.91 -12.45 8.35
N ILE A 267 2.58 -12.48 7.06
CA ILE A 267 1.58 -13.39 6.52
C ILE A 267 2.11 -14.13 5.31
N GLY A 268 1.79 -15.41 5.20
CA GLY A 268 2.14 -16.22 4.04
C GLY A 268 1.39 -17.54 4.02
N LEU A 269 1.51 -18.25 2.90
CA LEU A 269 1.19 -19.67 2.85
C LEU A 269 2.21 -20.43 3.68
N LYS A 270 1.81 -21.59 4.24
CA LYS A 270 2.68 -22.39 5.09
C LYS A 270 3.98 -22.74 4.37
N GLY A 271 5.11 -22.39 4.97
CA GLY A 271 6.44 -22.63 4.41
C GLY A 271 6.89 -21.61 3.36
N SER A 272 6.21 -20.48 3.21
CA SER A 272 6.63 -19.46 2.25
C SER A 272 8.00 -18.84 2.59
N PRO A 273 8.74 -18.33 1.59
CA PRO A 273 10.03 -17.68 1.80
C PRO A 273 9.96 -16.49 2.77
N ASP A 274 8.90 -15.70 2.71
CA ASP A 274 8.73 -14.53 3.60
C ASP A 274 8.57 -14.93 5.06
N LEU A 275 7.82 -16.00 5.38
CA LEU A 275 7.67 -16.44 6.77
C LEU A 275 9.02 -16.84 7.38
N LYS A 276 9.84 -17.59 6.62
CA LYS A 276 11.18 -18.01 7.07
C LYS A 276 12.08 -16.81 7.33
N ALA A 277 12.15 -15.87 6.38
CA ALA A 277 13.00 -14.69 6.50
C ALA A 277 12.52 -13.72 7.59
N ALA A 278 11.21 -13.51 7.70
CA ALA A 278 10.61 -12.67 8.73
C ALA A 278 10.90 -13.23 10.13
N LYS A 279 10.78 -14.54 10.30
CA LYS A 279 11.13 -15.22 11.55
C LYS A 279 12.59 -15.00 11.93
N GLU A 280 13.52 -15.16 10.98
CA GLU A 280 14.94 -14.94 11.22
C GLU A 280 15.24 -13.50 11.68
N VAL A 281 14.65 -12.50 11.01
CA VAL A 281 14.80 -11.10 11.40
C VAL A 281 14.17 -10.83 12.77
N ALA A 282 13.01 -11.42 13.03
CA ALA A 282 12.32 -11.27 14.30
C ALA A 282 13.12 -11.87 15.47
N ASP A 283 13.73 -13.04 15.27
CA ASP A 283 14.60 -13.71 16.25
C ASP A 283 15.87 -12.86 16.50
N TYR A 284 16.48 -12.30 15.45
CA TYR A 284 17.62 -11.38 15.57
C TYR A 284 17.29 -10.11 16.35
N LEU A 285 16.13 -9.51 16.08
CA LEU A 285 15.68 -8.27 16.72
C LEU A 285 15.04 -8.49 18.10
N GLY A 286 14.76 -9.74 18.49
CA GLY A 286 14.09 -10.06 19.76
C GLY A 286 12.63 -9.59 19.84
N THR A 287 11.93 -9.53 18.70
CA THR A 287 10.53 -9.04 18.63
C THR A 287 9.52 -10.11 19.03
N VAL A 288 8.32 -9.70 19.45
CA VAL A 288 7.18 -10.62 19.59
C VAL A 288 6.61 -10.86 18.20
N HIS A 289 7.06 -11.94 17.56
CA HIS A 289 6.69 -12.27 16.19
C HIS A 289 5.35 -13.00 16.10
N HIS A 290 4.50 -12.52 15.20
CA HIS A 290 3.22 -13.13 14.85
C HIS A 290 3.30 -13.64 13.42
N GLU A 291 3.55 -14.94 13.29
CA GLU A 291 3.53 -15.64 12.02
C GLU A 291 2.08 -16.04 11.68
N LEU A 292 1.50 -15.38 10.69
CA LEU A 292 0.12 -15.57 10.29
C LEU A 292 0.05 -16.40 9.01
N HIS A 293 -0.89 -17.34 8.99
CA HIS A 293 -1.11 -18.20 7.83
C HIS A 293 -2.45 -17.89 7.17
N PHE A 294 -2.51 -18.11 5.87
CA PHE A 294 -3.76 -18.25 5.12
C PHE A 294 -3.64 -19.42 4.14
N THR A 295 -4.77 -19.88 3.64
CA THR A 295 -4.86 -20.85 2.56
C THR A 295 -5.21 -20.16 1.25
N VAL A 296 -4.90 -20.79 0.13
CA VAL A 296 -5.30 -20.30 -1.20
C VAL A 296 -6.82 -20.08 -1.27
N GLN A 297 -7.61 -20.99 -0.69
CA GLN A 297 -9.06 -20.86 -0.66
C GLN A 297 -9.53 -19.64 0.15
N GLU A 298 -8.99 -19.42 1.35
CA GLU A 298 -9.30 -18.21 2.14
C GLU A 298 -8.94 -16.92 1.38
N GLY A 299 -7.86 -16.96 0.59
CA GLY A 299 -7.50 -15.85 -0.30
C GLY A 299 -8.52 -15.63 -1.42
N ILE A 300 -8.93 -16.71 -2.10
CA ILE A 300 -9.94 -16.66 -3.17
C ILE A 300 -11.29 -16.17 -2.64
N ASP A 301 -11.72 -16.68 -1.50
CA ASP A 301 -12.98 -16.31 -0.85
C ASP A 301 -13.02 -14.82 -0.45
N ALA A 302 -11.85 -14.22 -0.19
CA ALA A 302 -11.71 -12.81 0.16
C ALA A 302 -11.68 -11.86 -1.06
N LEU A 303 -11.54 -12.36 -2.29
CA LEU A 303 -11.30 -11.51 -3.47
C LEU A 303 -12.39 -10.45 -3.70
N GLU A 304 -13.67 -10.80 -3.52
CA GLU A 304 -14.76 -9.83 -3.70
C GLU A 304 -14.69 -8.70 -2.67
N GLU A 305 -14.45 -9.02 -1.39
CA GLU A 305 -14.29 -8.02 -0.32
C GLU A 305 -13.04 -7.16 -0.56
N VAL A 306 -11.93 -7.77 -0.98
CA VAL A 306 -10.70 -7.05 -1.32
C VAL A 306 -10.98 -6.05 -2.44
N ILE A 307 -11.61 -6.46 -3.54
CA ILE A 307 -11.91 -5.56 -4.67
C ILE A 307 -12.85 -4.42 -4.25
N TYR A 308 -13.85 -4.71 -3.42
CA TYR A 308 -14.71 -3.69 -2.81
C TYR A 308 -13.92 -2.69 -1.95
N HIS A 309 -12.99 -3.17 -1.12
CA HIS A 309 -12.23 -2.27 -0.25
C HIS A 309 -11.16 -1.47 -0.99
N ILE A 310 -10.39 -2.10 -1.87
CA ILE A 310 -9.28 -1.45 -2.59
C ILE A 310 -9.78 -0.54 -3.71
N GLU A 311 -10.95 -0.85 -4.30
CA GLU A 311 -11.58 -0.05 -5.34
C GLU A 311 -10.74 -0.01 -6.63
N THR A 312 -10.20 -1.16 -7.04
CA THR A 312 -9.42 -1.34 -8.26
C THR A 312 -9.67 -2.70 -8.91
N TYR A 313 -9.34 -2.82 -10.19
CA TYR A 313 -9.27 -4.08 -10.92
C TYR A 313 -7.85 -4.40 -11.41
N ASP A 314 -6.83 -3.67 -10.91
CA ASP A 314 -5.43 -3.95 -11.21
C ASP A 314 -4.98 -5.28 -10.60
N VAL A 315 -4.45 -6.17 -11.44
CA VAL A 315 -4.09 -7.55 -11.09
C VAL A 315 -3.02 -7.57 -10.00
N THR A 316 -1.94 -6.81 -10.16
CA THR A 316 -0.82 -6.77 -9.21
C THR A 316 -1.29 -6.26 -7.85
N THR A 317 -2.07 -5.19 -7.85
CA THR A 317 -2.60 -4.59 -6.64
C THR A 317 -3.51 -5.58 -5.91
N ILE A 318 -4.42 -6.28 -6.59
CA ILE A 318 -5.33 -7.27 -5.95
C ILE A 318 -4.55 -8.46 -5.39
N ARG A 319 -3.61 -9.02 -6.16
CA ARG A 319 -2.73 -10.13 -5.74
C ARG A 319 -2.02 -9.81 -4.43
N ALA A 320 -1.43 -8.62 -4.32
CA ALA A 320 -0.69 -8.18 -3.14
C ALA A 320 -1.60 -7.68 -2.00
N SER A 321 -2.77 -7.11 -2.32
CA SER A 321 -3.70 -6.60 -1.31
C SER A 321 -4.37 -7.71 -0.51
N THR A 322 -4.59 -8.88 -1.11
CA THR A 322 -5.35 -9.96 -0.48
C THR A 322 -4.66 -10.50 0.79
N PRO A 323 -3.36 -10.87 0.78
CA PRO A 323 -2.68 -11.25 2.02
C PRO A 323 -2.63 -10.09 3.03
N MET A 324 -2.40 -8.86 2.58
CA MET A 324 -2.37 -7.69 3.48
C MET A 324 -3.71 -7.44 4.16
N PHE A 325 -4.82 -7.61 3.44
CA PHE A 325 -6.18 -7.53 3.97
C PHE A 325 -6.42 -8.60 5.04
N LEU A 326 -6.09 -9.86 4.74
CA LEU A 326 -6.25 -10.98 5.69
C LEU A 326 -5.37 -10.82 6.94
N MET A 327 -4.14 -10.33 6.76
CA MET A 327 -3.23 -10.01 7.86
C MET A 327 -3.79 -8.91 8.76
N SER A 328 -4.30 -7.84 8.15
CA SER A 328 -4.85 -6.69 8.89
C SER A 328 -6.04 -7.10 9.76
N ARG A 329 -6.89 -8.00 9.29
CA ARG A 329 -7.98 -8.60 10.08
C ARG A 329 -7.46 -9.25 11.36
N LYS A 330 -6.40 -10.05 11.27
CA LYS A 330 -5.79 -10.73 12.42
C LYS A 330 -5.09 -9.74 13.35
N ILE A 331 -4.35 -8.77 12.81
CA ILE A 331 -3.70 -7.70 13.60
C ILE A 331 -4.73 -6.94 14.43
N LYS A 332 -5.85 -6.54 13.82
CA LYS A 332 -6.94 -5.87 14.52
C LYS A 332 -7.49 -6.68 15.69
N SER A 333 -7.64 -8.00 15.52
CA SER A 333 -8.13 -8.89 16.58
C SER A 333 -7.21 -8.97 17.80
N LEU A 334 -5.93 -8.61 17.64
CA LEU A 334 -4.94 -8.52 18.72
C LEU A 334 -4.93 -7.16 19.42
N GLY A 335 -5.82 -6.24 19.03
CA GLY A 335 -5.95 -4.90 19.63
C GLY A 335 -4.97 -3.85 19.09
N VAL A 336 -4.16 -4.19 18.08
CA VAL A 336 -3.24 -3.25 17.42
C VAL A 336 -4.02 -2.35 16.46
N LYS A 337 -3.78 -1.04 16.52
CA LYS A 337 -4.46 -0.04 15.68
C LYS A 337 -3.56 0.64 14.65
N MET A 338 -2.24 0.51 14.78
CA MET A 338 -1.28 1.11 13.86
C MET A 338 -0.13 0.13 13.56
N VAL A 339 0.35 0.13 12.33
CA VAL A 339 1.55 -0.58 11.90
C VAL A 339 2.44 0.31 11.04
N LEU A 340 3.75 0.12 11.13
CA LEU A 340 4.68 0.65 10.13
C LEU A 340 4.96 -0.40 9.04
N SER A 341 5.19 0.08 7.81
CA SER A 341 5.46 -0.73 6.62
C SER A 341 6.64 -0.16 5.81
N GLY A 342 7.25 -1.01 4.98
CA GLY A 342 8.41 -0.67 4.13
C GLY A 342 8.06 -0.16 2.72
N GLU A 343 6.79 0.11 2.43
CA GLU A 343 6.32 0.59 1.11
C GLU A 343 6.98 1.92 0.72
N GLY A 344 7.30 2.09 -0.57
CA GLY A 344 7.97 3.28 -1.11
C GLY A 344 9.47 3.12 -1.35
N SER A 345 10.12 2.16 -0.69
CA SER A 345 11.57 1.94 -0.83
C SER A 345 11.96 1.56 -2.26
N ASP A 346 11.22 0.63 -2.87
CA ASP A 346 11.52 0.12 -4.20
C ASP A 346 11.38 1.21 -5.28
N GLU A 347 10.42 2.13 -5.12
CA GLU A 347 10.20 3.27 -6.02
C GLU A 347 11.29 4.32 -5.94
N ILE A 348 11.80 4.59 -4.73
CA ILE A 348 12.81 5.63 -4.48
C ILE A 348 14.21 5.16 -4.89
N PHE A 349 14.52 3.87 -4.68
CA PHE A 349 15.86 3.32 -4.84
C PHE A 349 16.00 2.37 -6.04
N GLY A 350 14.96 2.22 -6.87
CA GLY A 350 14.96 1.30 -8.01
C GLY A 350 15.14 -0.15 -7.58
N GLY A 351 14.31 -0.59 -6.63
CA GLY A 351 14.41 -1.91 -6.00
C GLY A 351 13.74 -3.05 -6.78
N TYR A 352 12.89 -2.73 -7.75
CA TYR A 352 12.26 -3.75 -8.60
C TYR A 352 13.29 -4.38 -9.55
N LEU A 353 13.18 -5.69 -9.78
CA LEU A 353 14.15 -6.43 -10.61
C LEU A 353 14.28 -5.89 -12.04
N TYR A 354 13.25 -5.23 -12.59
CA TYR A 354 13.32 -4.62 -13.91
C TYR A 354 14.32 -3.44 -13.98
N PHE A 355 14.66 -2.80 -12.86
CA PHE A 355 15.69 -1.75 -12.84
C PHE A 355 17.09 -2.26 -13.18
N HIS A 356 17.34 -3.58 -13.13
CA HIS A 356 18.58 -4.17 -13.66
C HIS A 356 18.79 -3.90 -15.16
N LYS A 357 17.71 -3.60 -15.89
CA LYS A 357 17.72 -3.30 -17.32
C LYS A 357 17.68 -1.80 -17.62
N ALA A 358 17.70 -0.94 -16.59
CA ALA A 358 17.72 0.51 -16.79
C ALA A 358 18.91 0.91 -17.68
N PRO A 359 18.69 1.53 -18.85
CA PRO A 359 19.76 1.74 -19.83
C PRO A 359 20.88 2.68 -19.34
N ASN A 360 20.53 3.65 -18.50
CA ASN A 360 21.43 4.66 -17.98
C ASN A 360 20.79 5.36 -16.75
N LYS A 361 21.58 6.20 -16.07
CA LYS A 361 21.15 6.90 -14.86
C LYS A 361 19.97 7.87 -15.05
N LYS A 362 19.83 8.42 -16.26
CA LYS A 362 18.71 9.32 -16.60
C LYS A 362 17.40 8.53 -16.63
N GLU A 363 17.34 7.44 -17.41
CA GLU A 363 16.16 6.57 -17.48
C GLU A 363 15.81 5.97 -16.11
N PHE A 364 16.82 5.58 -15.32
CA PHE A 364 16.63 5.12 -13.94
C PHE A 364 15.92 6.18 -13.09
N HIS A 365 16.43 7.42 -13.09
CA HIS A 365 15.86 8.51 -12.30
C HIS A 365 14.45 8.88 -12.74
N GLU A 366 14.24 9.08 -14.04
CA GLU A 366 12.92 9.42 -14.57
C GLU A 366 11.89 8.33 -14.23
N GLU A 367 12.28 7.06 -14.24
CA GLU A 367 11.41 5.97 -13.80
C GLU A 367 11.12 6.01 -12.30
N THR A 368 12.12 6.25 -11.44
CA THR A 368 11.86 6.45 -10.01
C THR A 368 10.90 7.62 -9.76
N CYS A 369 11.04 8.73 -10.49
CA CYS A 369 10.13 9.87 -10.41
C CYS A 369 8.71 9.52 -10.87
N ARG A 370 8.55 8.80 -11.99
CA ARG A 370 7.25 8.31 -12.47
C ARG A 370 6.59 7.37 -11.45
N LYS A 371 7.36 6.45 -10.88
CA LYS A 371 6.87 5.50 -9.87
C LYS A 371 6.42 6.23 -8.60
N ILE A 372 7.20 7.19 -8.08
CA ILE A 372 6.82 8.01 -6.92
C ILE A 372 5.53 8.80 -7.22
N LYS A 373 5.42 9.42 -8.40
CA LYS A 373 4.20 10.15 -8.82
C LYS A 373 2.96 9.25 -8.88
N ALA A 374 3.14 7.97 -9.20
CA ALA A 374 2.05 7.02 -9.38
C ALA A 374 1.73 6.18 -8.12
N LEU A 375 2.54 6.24 -7.05
CA LEU A 375 2.38 5.45 -5.82
C LEU A 375 0.95 5.46 -5.27
N HIS A 376 0.27 6.60 -5.35
CA HIS A 376 -1.10 6.79 -4.85
C HIS A 376 -2.17 5.93 -5.55
N LEU A 377 -1.85 5.36 -6.72
CA LEU A 377 -2.72 4.49 -7.50
C LEU A 377 -2.42 3.00 -7.28
N TYR A 378 -1.29 2.66 -6.65
CA TYR A 378 -0.80 1.30 -6.50
C TYR A 378 -0.46 0.98 -5.04
N ASP A 379 0.79 1.14 -4.62
CA ASP A 379 1.30 0.66 -3.35
C ASP A 379 0.73 1.44 -2.15
N CYS A 380 0.59 2.76 -2.24
CA CYS A 380 -0.12 3.55 -1.23
C CYS A 380 -1.62 3.19 -1.18
N LEU A 381 -2.23 2.93 -2.34
CA LEU A 381 -3.64 2.54 -2.42
C LEU A 381 -3.88 1.23 -1.66
N ARG A 382 -3.08 0.20 -1.96
CA ARG A 382 -3.09 -1.09 -1.29
C ARG A 382 -2.80 -0.95 0.19
N ALA A 383 -1.65 -0.37 0.56
CA ALA A 383 -1.20 -0.27 1.93
C ALA A 383 -2.25 0.44 2.81
N ASN A 384 -2.84 1.52 2.30
CA ASN A 384 -3.87 2.25 3.01
C ASN A 384 -5.19 1.48 3.08
N LYS A 385 -5.76 1.08 1.95
CA LYS A 385 -7.13 0.53 1.92
C LYS A 385 -7.21 -0.90 2.44
N ALA A 386 -6.20 -1.74 2.22
CA ALA A 386 -6.18 -3.11 2.75
C ALA A 386 -6.13 -3.13 4.27
N THR A 387 -5.32 -2.24 4.88
CA THR A 387 -5.24 -2.11 6.34
C THR A 387 -6.46 -1.40 6.91
N SER A 388 -6.92 -0.33 6.27
CA SER A 388 -8.11 0.42 6.70
C SER A 388 -9.39 -0.40 6.63
N ALA A 389 -9.48 -1.44 5.80
CA ALA A 389 -10.60 -2.39 5.78
C ALA A 389 -10.87 -3.03 7.14
N TRP A 390 -9.87 -3.06 8.03
CA TRP A 390 -9.97 -3.62 9.37
C TRP A 390 -9.66 -2.60 10.47
N GLY A 391 -9.80 -1.29 10.19
CA GLY A 391 -9.54 -0.23 11.16
C GLY A 391 -8.11 -0.28 11.70
N LEU A 392 -7.15 -0.53 10.80
CA LEU A 392 -5.72 -0.55 11.05
C LEU A 392 -5.06 0.57 10.23
N GLU A 393 -4.24 1.40 10.87
CA GLU A 393 -3.45 2.42 10.21
C GLU A 393 -2.09 1.89 9.73
N ALA A 394 -1.71 2.19 8.49
CA ALA A 394 -0.38 1.92 7.96
C ALA A 394 0.43 3.22 7.84
N ARG A 395 1.65 3.23 8.39
CA ARG A 395 2.61 4.33 8.27
C ARG A 395 3.81 3.89 7.43
N VAL A 396 4.29 4.77 6.57
CA VAL A 396 5.30 4.46 5.53
C VAL A 396 6.49 5.42 5.64
N PRO A 397 7.53 5.08 6.44
CA PRO A 397 8.71 5.93 6.65
C PRO A 397 9.47 6.32 5.38
N PHE A 398 9.56 5.41 4.41
CA PHE A 398 10.21 5.69 3.13
C PHE A 398 9.55 6.85 2.37
N LEU A 399 8.27 7.16 2.64
CA LEU A 399 7.54 8.23 1.97
C LEU A 399 7.54 9.56 2.75
N ASP A 400 8.46 9.74 3.69
CA ASP A 400 8.70 11.02 4.35
C ASP A 400 9.21 12.09 3.38
N LYS A 401 8.63 13.30 3.40
CA LYS A 401 8.99 14.38 2.47
C LYS A 401 10.49 14.66 2.48
N ASN A 402 11.11 14.68 3.67
CA ASN A 402 12.53 14.95 3.81
C ASN A 402 13.38 13.76 3.33
N PHE A 403 13.00 12.54 3.71
CA PHE A 403 13.73 11.34 3.27
C PHE A 403 13.67 11.15 1.75
N ILE A 404 12.50 11.34 1.12
CA ILE A 404 12.38 11.32 -0.35
C ILE A 404 13.32 12.36 -0.95
N ASN A 405 13.32 13.59 -0.45
CA ASN A 405 14.19 14.64 -1.00
C ASN A 405 15.67 14.27 -0.90
N VAL A 406 16.13 13.78 0.26
CA VAL A 406 17.52 13.31 0.44
C VAL A 406 17.84 12.18 -0.51
N ALA A 407 17.00 11.15 -0.58
CA ALA A 407 17.23 9.99 -1.42
C ALA A 407 17.18 10.35 -2.91
N MET A 408 16.27 11.23 -3.32
CA MET A 408 16.07 11.62 -4.72
C MET A 408 17.02 12.70 -5.21
N ASP A 409 17.85 13.29 -4.35
CA ASP A 409 18.90 14.25 -4.72
C ASP A 409 20.26 13.57 -5.00
N LEU A 410 20.40 12.29 -4.66
CA LEU A 410 21.59 11.49 -5.00
C LEU A 410 21.78 11.38 -6.52
N ASP A 411 23.04 11.47 -6.99
CA ASP A 411 23.37 11.12 -8.39
C ASP A 411 22.85 9.71 -8.69
N PRO A 412 21.91 9.53 -9.64
CA PRO A 412 21.27 8.24 -9.87
C PRO A 412 22.25 7.13 -10.27
N GLU A 413 23.47 7.50 -10.74
CA GLU A 413 24.56 6.55 -11.00
C GLU A 413 24.90 5.70 -9.76
N CYS A 414 24.80 6.24 -8.54
CA CYS A 414 25.07 5.46 -7.34
C CYS A 414 23.97 4.45 -7.02
N LYS A 415 22.73 4.71 -7.47
CA LYS A 415 21.58 3.82 -7.31
C LYS A 415 21.51 2.72 -8.37
N MET A 416 22.16 2.92 -9.52
CA MET A 416 22.19 1.94 -10.59
C MET A 416 22.79 0.62 -10.13
N ILE A 417 22.17 -0.45 -10.60
CA ILE A 417 22.59 -1.81 -10.29
C ILE A 417 23.79 -2.17 -11.16
N ARG A 418 24.92 -2.48 -10.51
CA ARG A 418 26.22 -2.69 -11.14
C ARG A 418 26.87 -3.92 -10.53
N ARG A 419 26.53 -5.10 -11.07
CA ARG A 419 27.06 -6.40 -10.59
C ARG A 419 28.59 -6.47 -10.68
N ASP A 420 29.18 -5.79 -11.66
CA ASP A 420 30.64 -5.64 -11.82
C ASP A 420 31.30 -4.90 -10.64
N LEU A 421 30.54 -4.06 -9.93
CA LEU A 421 30.97 -3.34 -8.73
C LEU A 421 30.42 -3.96 -7.43
N GLY A 422 29.80 -5.14 -7.50
CA GLY A 422 29.13 -5.77 -6.36
C GLY A 422 27.86 -5.03 -5.90
N ARG A 423 27.32 -4.11 -6.71
CA ARG A 423 26.11 -3.35 -6.36
C ARG A 423 24.86 -4.08 -6.86
N ILE A 424 24.03 -4.50 -5.92
CA ILE A 424 22.70 -5.06 -6.16
C ILE A 424 21.62 -3.96 -6.04
N GLU A 425 20.36 -4.31 -6.23
CA GLU A 425 19.25 -3.39 -6.04
C GLU A 425 19.25 -2.76 -4.65
N LYS A 426 19.01 -1.45 -4.60
CA LYS A 426 19.04 -0.64 -3.37
C LYS A 426 20.38 -0.69 -2.63
N TRP A 427 21.50 -0.92 -3.33
CA TRP A 427 22.82 -1.00 -2.71
C TRP A 427 23.14 0.21 -1.81
N VAL A 428 22.79 1.44 -2.23
CA VAL A 428 23.00 2.65 -1.41
C VAL A 428 22.28 2.62 -0.07
N LEU A 429 21.11 1.98 0.00
CA LEU A 429 20.36 1.80 1.24
C LEU A 429 21.00 0.68 2.07
N ARG A 430 21.32 -0.46 1.45
CA ARG A 430 21.97 -1.59 2.13
C ARG A 430 23.29 -1.17 2.78
N ASN A 431 24.15 -0.52 1.99
CA ASN A 431 25.44 0.00 2.43
C ASN A 431 25.30 1.09 3.51
N ALA A 432 24.25 1.92 3.45
CA ALA A 432 23.97 2.89 4.50
C ALA A 432 23.68 2.23 5.85
N PHE A 433 23.18 0.99 5.89
CA PHE A 433 22.86 0.24 7.12
C PHE A 433 23.84 -0.91 7.43
N ASP A 434 24.91 -1.04 6.65
CA ASP A 434 26.00 -1.98 6.92
C ASP A 434 26.93 -1.36 7.97
N ASP A 435 26.71 -1.75 9.22
CA ASP A 435 27.44 -1.24 10.39
C ASP A 435 28.04 -2.43 11.13
N ASP A 436 29.38 -2.55 11.11
CA ASP A 436 30.08 -3.66 11.75
C ASP A 436 30.09 -3.58 13.28
N GLU A 437 29.96 -2.37 13.86
CA GLU A 437 29.99 -2.18 15.31
C GLU A 437 28.61 -2.37 15.94
N LYS A 438 27.57 -1.86 15.27
CA LYS A 438 26.17 -1.95 15.69
C LYS A 438 25.31 -2.38 14.50
N PRO A 439 25.33 -3.66 14.10
CA PRO A 439 24.61 -4.12 12.91
C PRO A 439 23.10 -3.97 13.05
N TYR A 440 22.46 -3.37 12.03
CA TYR A 440 20.99 -3.24 12.00
C TYR A 440 20.32 -4.57 11.67
N LEU A 441 20.96 -5.39 10.84
CA LEU A 441 20.45 -6.67 10.37
C LEU A 441 21.62 -7.65 10.19
N PRO A 442 21.37 -8.97 10.18
CA PRO A 442 22.36 -9.94 9.72
C PRO A 442 22.80 -9.64 8.28
N LYS A 443 24.09 -9.77 7.97
CA LYS A 443 24.62 -9.40 6.64
C LYS A 443 23.91 -10.12 5.49
N HIS A 444 23.58 -11.39 5.64
CA HIS A 444 22.89 -12.15 4.59
C HIS A 444 21.43 -11.72 4.38
N ILE A 445 20.77 -11.12 5.39
CA ILE A 445 19.46 -10.45 5.22
C ILE A 445 19.67 -9.09 4.57
N LEU A 446 20.63 -8.31 5.06
CA LEU A 446 20.94 -6.96 4.56
C LEU A 446 21.30 -6.96 3.07
N TYR A 447 21.91 -8.03 2.57
CA TYR A 447 22.28 -8.21 1.15
C TYR A 447 21.47 -9.29 0.43
N ARG A 448 20.34 -9.75 0.99
CA ARG A 448 19.41 -10.67 0.33
C ARG A 448 18.82 -10.01 -0.92
N GLN A 449 18.83 -10.70 -2.06
CA GLN A 449 18.17 -10.24 -3.29
C GLN A 449 16.67 -10.00 -3.06
N LYS A 450 16.10 -9.02 -3.77
CA LYS A 450 14.67 -8.68 -3.72
C LYS A 450 13.78 -9.86 -4.13
N GLU A 451 12.88 -10.20 -3.22
CA GLU A 451 11.68 -11.01 -3.48
C GLU A 451 10.46 -10.07 -3.56
N GLN A 452 9.62 -10.26 -4.58
CA GLN A 452 8.36 -9.52 -4.69
C GLN A 452 7.31 -10.08 -3.73
N PHE A 453 6.48 -9.21 -3.14
CA PHE A 453 5.55 -9.60 -2.09
C PHE A 453 4.59 -10.72 -2.52
N SER A 454 4.04 -10.65 -3.74
CA SER A 454 3.10 -11.67 -4.24
C SER A 454 3.72 -13.05 -4.45
N ASP A 455 5.05 -13.12 -4.63
CA ASP A 455 5.79 -14.39 -4.74
C ASP A 455 6.29 -14.86 -3.36
N GLY A 456 6.76 -13.93 -2.53
CA GLY A 456 7.24 -14.18 -1.16
C GLY A 456 6.18 -14.77 -0.23
N VAL A 457 4.90 -14.45 -0.44
CA VAL A 457 3.77 -15.06 0.29
C VAL A 457 3.53 -16.53 -0.08
N GLY A 458 4.10 -17.02 -1.18
CA GLY A 458 4.05 -18.44 -1.60
C GLY A 458 3.57 -18.62 -3.05
N TYR A 459 4.34 -19.38 -3.84
CA TYR A 459 4.13 -19.52 -5.29
C TYR A 459 2.72 -20.00 -5.69
N SER A 460 2.14 -20.92 -4.92
CA SER A 460 0.81 -21.49 -5.18
C SER A 460 -0.33 -20.49 -5.00
N TRP A 461 -0.08 -19.30 -4.42
CA TRP A 461 -1.09 -18.24 -4.36
C TRP A 461 -1.45 -17.73 -5.75
N ILE A 462 -0.44 -17.33 -6.53
CA ILE A 462 -0.65 -16.82 -7.90
C ILE A 462 -1.22 -17.91 -8.80
N ASP A 463 -0.74 -19.14 -8.66
CA ASP A 463 -1.23 -20.25 -9.48
C ASP A 463 -2.70 -20.55 -9.16
N GLY A 464 -3.08 -20.55 -7.88
CA GLY A 464 -4.47 -20.70 -7.45
C GLY A 464 -5.40 -19.59 -7.95
N LEU A 465 -4.93 -18.34 -8.02
CA LEU A 465 -5.68 -17.24 -8.62
C LEU A 465 -5.90 -17.42 -10.12
N LYS A 466 -4.86 -17.86 -10.85
CA LYS A 466 -4.94 -18.16 -12.28
C LYS A 466 -5.93 -19.30 -12.53
N ASP A 467 -5.86 -20.37 -11.74
CA ASP A 467 -6.76 -21.52 -11.85
C ASP A 467 -8.22 -21.14 -11.55
N HIS A 468 -8.45 -20.34 -10.49
CA HIS A 468 -9.77 -19.82 -10.18
C HIS A 468 -10.34 -18.98 -11.32
N ALA A 469 -9.55 -18.07 -11.88
CA ALA A 469 -9.97 -17.26 -13.02
C ALA A 469 -10.23 -18.11 -14.28
N ASN A 470 -9.42 -19.14 -14.53
CA ASN A 470 -9.60 -20.07 -15.65
C ASN A 470 -10.92 -20.85 -15.57
N ALA A 471 -11.37 -21.18 -14.35
CA ALA A 471 -12.64 -21.84 -14.13
C ALA A 471 -13.87 -20.92 -14.35
N HIS A 472 -13.71 -19.61 -14.21
CA HIS A 472 -14.82 -18.64 -14.28
C HIS A 472 -14.86 -17.82 -15.57
N VAL A 473 -13.75 -17.72 -16.30
CA VAL A 473 -13.67 -16.93 -17.54
C VAL A 473 -13.36 -17.85 -18.72
N SER A 474 -14.34 -17.98 -19.62
CA SER A 474 -14.21 -18.78 -20.84
C SER A 474 -13.37 -18.09 -21.92
N ASP A 475 -12.84 -18.86 -22.86
CA ASP A 475 -12.12 -18.30 -24.02
C ASP A 475 -13.03 -17.42 -24.87
N SER A 476 -14.32 -17.76 -24.96
CA SER A 476 -15.33 -16.93 -25.64
C SER A 476 -15.50 -15.56 -24.99
N MET A 477 -15.47 -15.49 -23.65
CA MET A 477 -15.49 -14.20 -22.93
C MET A 477 -14.25 -13.37 -23.26
N MET A 478 -13.07 -14.01 -23.32
CA MET A 478 -11.82 -13.34 -23.67
C MET A 478 -11.82 -12.82 -25.12
N THR A 479 -12.31 -13.60 -26.09
CA THR A 479 -12.45 -13.15 -27.49
C THR A 479 -13.35 -11.92 -27.62
N ASN A 480 -14.36 -11.80 -26.75
CA ASN A 480 -15.30 -10.68 -26.75
C ASN A 480 -14.93 -9.57 -25.75
N ALA A 481 -13.78 -9.65 -25.08
CA ALA A 481 -13.43 -8.75 -23.98
C ALA A 481 -13.43 -7.28 -24.38
N SER A 482 -12.98 -6.93 -25.58
CA SER A 482 -12.96 -5.54 -26.08
C SER A 482 -14.36 -4.97 -26.35
N PHE A 483 -15.34 -5.83 -26.65
CA PHE A 483 -16.74 -5.41 -26.82
C PHE A 483 -17.42 -5.19 -25.47
N VAL A 484 -17.12 -6.03 -24.48
CA VAL A 484 -17.69 -5.94 -23.12
C VAL A 484 -17.01 -4.81 -22.32
N TYR A 485 -15.69 -4.74 -22.39
CA TYR A 485 -14.84 -3.80 -21.67
C TYR A 485 -13.95 -3.02 -22.65
N PRO A 486 -14.49 -2.02 -23.37
CA PRO A 486 -13.72 -1.25 -24.34
C PRO A 486 -12.65 -0.35 -23.70
N GLU A 487 -12.87 0.08 -22.45
CA GLU A 487 -11.91 0.83 -21.65
C GLU A 487 -11.07 -0.13 -20.80
N ASN A 488 -9.75 -0.04 -20.88
CA ASN A 488 -8.81 -0.91 -20.15
C ASN A 488 -9.17 -2.39 -20.33
N THR A 489 -9.28 -2.82 -21.59
CA THR A 489 -9.70 -4.19 -21.94
C THR A 489 -8.81 -5.23 -21.24
N PRO A 490 -9.39 -6.17 -20.47
CA PRO A 490 -8.60 -7.19 -19.81
C PRO A 490 -7.95 -8.12 -20.83
N THR A 491 -6.63 -8.29 -20.71
CA THR A 491 -5.82 -9.13 -21.62
C THR A 491 -5.59 -10.54 -21.09
N THR A 492 -5.98 -10.81 -19.83
CA THR A 492 -5.90 -12.13 -19.19
C THR A 492 -7.24 -12.48 -18.53
N LYS A 493 -7.49 -13.78 -18.35
CA LYS A 493 -8.69 -14.28 -17.65
C LYS A 493 -8.78 -13.77 -16.22
N GLU A 494 -7.64 -13.65 -15.53
CA GLU A 494 -7.58 -13.09 -14.17
C GLU A 494 -7.97 -11.61 -14.15
N ALA A 495 -7.43 -10.80 -15.08
CA ALA A 495 -7.83 -9.40 -15.22
C ALA A 495 -9.33 -9.27 -15.55
N TYR A 496 -9.86 -10.16 -16.39
CA TYR A 496 -11.28 -10.18 -16.72
C TYR A 496 -12.12 -10.48 -15.49
N TYR A 497 -11.76 -11.51 -14.71
CA TYR A 497 -12.48 -11.88 -13.48
C TYR A 497 -12.52 -10.70 -12.49
N TYR A 498 -11.37 -10.07 -12.21
CA TYR A 498 -11.33 -8.90 -11.32
C TYR A 498 -12.14 -7.74 -11.86
N ARG A 499 -12.11 -7.50 -13.17
CA ARG A 499 -12.92 -6.46 -13.81
C ARG A 499 -14.42 -6.72 -13.65
N THR A 500 -14.85 -7.97 -13.81
CA THR A 500 -16.25 -8.38 -13.58
C THR A 500 -16.67 -8.12 -12.14
N VAL A 501 -15.85 -8.50 -11.15
CA VAL A 501 -16.14 -8.25 -9.73
C VAL A 501 -16.14 -6.75 -9.40
N PHE A 502 -15.22 -5.99 -9.97
CA PHE A 502 -15.17 -4.53 -9.78
C PHE A 502 -16.46 -3.86 -10.29
N GLU A 503 -16.92 -4.18 -11.50
CA GLU A 503 -18.11 -3.55 -12.08
C GLU A 503 -19.42 -4.00 -11.41
N LYS A 504 -19.43 -5.13 -10.68
CA LYS A 504 -20.53 -5.51 -9.77
C LYS A 504 -20.76 -4.46 -8.68
N PHE A 505 -19.69 -3.87 -8.14
CA PHE A 505 -19.76 -2.85 -7.10
C PHE A 505 -19.72 -1.41 -7.66
N TYR A 506 -19.02 -1.22 -8.78
CA TYR A 506 -18.71 0.11 -9.34
C TYR A 506 -18.98 0.18 -10.85
N PRO A 507 -20.25 0.11 -11.29
CA PRO A 507 -20.60 0.00 -12.72
C PRO A 507 -20.37 1.30 -13.53
N LYS A 508 -20.29 2.46 -12.86
CA LYS A 508 -20.21 3.77 -13.53
C LYS A 508 -18.86 3.99 -14.23
N ASN A 509 -18.89 4.71 -15.37
CA ASN A 509 -17.68 5.12 -16.12
C ASN A 509 -16.67 5.84 -15.20
N ALA A 510 -17.15 6.74 -14.33
CA ALA A 510 -16.29 7.50 -13.42
C ALA A 510 -15.41 6.59 -12.54
N ALA A 511 -15.95 5.47 -12.06
CA ALA A 511 -15.19 4.51 -11.25
C ALA A 511 -14.05 3.87 -12.06
N ARG A 512 -14.36 3.44 -13.29
CA ARG A 512 -13.38 2.80 -14.19
C ARG A 512 -12.19 3.70 -14.50
N LEU A 513 -12.45 5.00 -14.68
CA LEU A 513 -11.43 6.01 -14.95
C LEU A 513 -10.52 6.32 -13.75
N THR A 514 -10.88 5.88 -12.53
CA THR A 514 -9.99 6.00 -11.37
C THR A 514 -8.90 4.93 -11.33
N VAL A 515 -9.05 3.85 -12.10
CA VAL A 515 -8.08 2.76 -12.17
C VAL A 515 -7.17 3.00 -13.38
N PRO A 516 -5.85 3.10 -13.18
CA PRO A 516 -4.93 3.34 -14.28
C PRO A 516 -4.96 2.17 -15.27
N GLY A 517 -4.86 2.51 -16.55
CA GLY A 517 -4.73 1.54 -17.64
C GLY A 517 -3.38 1.63 -18.33
N GLY A 518 -3.13 0.69 -19.24
CA GLY A 518 -1.92 0.63 -20.06
C GLY A 518 -1.07 -0.61 -19.79
N PRO A 519 -0.02 -0.83 -20.60
CA PRO A 519 0.86 -1.97 -20.44
C PRO A 519 1.71 -1.81 -19.17
N SER A 520 1.84 -2.90 -18.40
CA SER A 520 2.72 -3.02 -17.24
C SER A 520 3.25 -4.44 -17.13
N VAL A 521 4.55 -4.57 -16.82
CA VAL A 521 5.23 -5.85 -16.59
C VAL A 521 6.06 -5.74 -15.30
N ALA A 522 5.98 -6.69 -14.38
CA ALA A 522 6.74 -6.65 -13.12
C ALA A 522 6.64 -5.32 -12.33
N CYS A 523 5.43 -4.75 -12.22
CA CYS A 523 5.17 -3.44 -11.61
C CYS A 523 5.80 -2.23 -12.34
N SER A 524 6.28 -2.40 -13.57
CA SER A 524 6.89 -1.32 -14.37
C SER A 524 5.87 -0.35 -14.94
N THR A 525 6.32 0.86 -15.27
CA THR A 525 5.55 1.76 -16.14
C THR A 525 5.64 1.32 -17.60
N ALA A 526 4.69 1.77 -18.43
CA ALA A 526 4.72 1.55 -19.87
C ALA A 526 6.07 1.95 -20.52
N LYS A 527 6.73 2.98 -19.98
CA LYS A 527 8.03 3.44 -20.49
C LYS A 527 9.15 2.44 -20.20
N ALA A 528 9.17 1.85 -19.01
CA ALA A 528 10.17 0.86 -18.64
C ALA A 528 10.02 -0.47 -19.42
N VAL A 529 8.83 -0.78 -19.95
CA VAL A 529 8.65 -1.92 -20.88
C VAL A 529 9.52 -1.78 -22.14
N GLU A 530 9.90 -0.56 -22.53
CA GLU A 530 10.76 -0.30 -23.70
C GLU A 530 12.24 -0.61 -23.45
N TRP A 531 12.65 -0.85 -22.19
CA TRP A 531 14.06 -1.10 -21.85
C TRP A 531 14.57 -2.48 -22.26
N ASP A 532 13.67 -3.46 -22.42
CA ASP A 532 14.01 -4.79 -22.90
C ASP A 532 12.96 -5.29 -23.91
N ALA A 533 13.41 -5.54 -25.14
CA ALA A 533 12.54 -6.01 -26.22
C ALA A 533 11.84 -7.35 -25.89
N ALA A 534 12.42 -8.17 -25.01
CA ALA A 534 11.81 -9.42 -24.57
C ALA A 534 10.53 -9.21 -23.74
N TRP A 535 10.39 -8.08 -23.04
CA TRP A 535 9.22 -7.79 -22.19
C TRP A 535 7.95 -7.46 -22.98
N SER A 536 8.10 -6.95 -24.20
CA SER A 536 6.95 -6.74 -25.10
C SER A 536 6.16 -8.02 -25.40
N LYS A 537 6.76 -9.20 -25.15
CA LYS A 537 6.18 -10.53 -25.41
C LYS A 537 5.76 -11.28 -24.14
N LEU A 538 6.09 -10.78 -22.95
CA LEU A 538 5.83 -11.41 -21.64
C LEU A 538 4.96 -10.47 -20.81
N LEU A 539 3.65 -10.73 -20.80
CA LEU A 539 2.64 -9.88 -20.15
C LEU A 539 2.28 -10.32 -18.71
N ASP A 540 3.12 -11.14 -18.04
CA ASP A 540 2.87 -11.42 -16.61
C ASP A 540 3.32 -10.20 -15.79
N PRO A 541 2.40 -9.53 -15.07
CA PRO A 541 2.77 -8.36 -14.28
C PRO A 541 3.52 -8.73 -13.00
N SER A 542 3.72 -10.03 -12.69
CA SER A 542 4.60 -10.49 -11.62
C SER A 542 6.09 -10.41 -12.00
N GLY A 543 6.95 -10.32 -10.99
CA GLY A 543 8.41 -10.29 -11.12
C GLY A 543 9.00 -11.53 -11.76
N ARG A 544 8.23 -12.63 -11.86
CA ARG A 544 8.57 -13.84 -12.61
C ARG A 544 8.86 -13.56 -14.09
N ALA A 545 8.35 -12.45 -14.64
CA ALA A 545 8.62 -12.03 -16.02
C ALA A 545 10.05 -11.50 -16.25
N ALA A 546 10.79 -11.14 -15.19
CA ALA A 546 12.19 -10.70 -15.28
C ALA A 546 13.17 -11.89 -15.40
N LEU A 547 12.92 -12.76 -16.40
CA LEU A 547 13.72 -13.95 -16.69
C LEU A 547 15.21 -13.60 -16.85
N GLY A 548 16.09 -14.36 -16.18
CA GLY A 548 17.55 -14.18 -16.22
C GLY A 548 18.13 -13.15 -15.24
N VAL A 549 17.34 -12.59 -14.32
CA VAL A 549 17.82 -11.65 -13.28
C VAL A 549 17.73 -12.23 -11.86
N HIS A 550 16.77 -13.14 -11.63
CA HIS A 550 16.60 -13.79 -10.33
C HIS A 550 17.60 -14.93 -10.15
N ASP A 551 18.42 -14.89 -9.10
CA ASP A 551 19.50 -15.86 -8.95
C ASP A 551 18.96 -17.30 -8.73
N ALA A 552 17.76 -17.44 -8.17
CA ALA A 552 17.09 -18.74 -8.04
C ALA A 552 16.61 -19.35 -9.38
N ALA A 553 16.45 -18.55 -10.45
CA ALA A 553 16.12 -19.08 -11.77
C ALA A 553 17.27 -19.95 -12.34
N TYR A 554 18.50 -19.76 -11.85
CA TYR A 554 19.65 -20.56 -12.23
C TYR A 554 19.83 -21.84 -11.38
N GLU A 555 19.07 -22.01 -10.30
CA GLU A 555 19.07 -23.24 -9.51
C GLU A 555 18.15 -24.32 -10.11
N GLU A 556 17.05 -23.94 -10.76
CA GLU A 556 16.16 -24.89 -11.46
C GLU A 556 16.82 -25.54 -12.69
N GLU A 557 17.78 -24.88 -13.35
CA GLU A 557 18.54 -25.47 -14.47
C GLU A 557 19.58 -26.54 -14.04
N LYS A 558 19.79 -26.75 -12.74
CA LYS A 558 20.75 -27.74 -12.21
C LYS A 558 20.11 -29.01 -11.63
N ALA A 559 18.85 -29.30 -11.97
CA ALA A 559 18.29 -30.63 -11.73
C ALA A 559 18.83 -31.62 -12.80
N PRO A 560 19.38 -32.79 -12.43
CA PRO A 560 19.92 -33.74 -13.41
C PRO A 560 18.77 -34.35 -14.23
N ALA A 561 18.98 -34.41 -15.55
CA ALA A 561 18.05 -34.98 -16.52
C ALA A 561 17.57 -36.38 -16.10
N SER A 562 16.24 -36.54 -16.04
CA SER A 562 15.57 -37.82 -15.82
C SER A 562 15.91 -38.82 -16.92
N VAL A 563 16.14 -40.05 -16.51
CA VAL A 563 16.49 -41.23 -17.30
C VAL A 563 15.43 -41.54 -18.38
N ASP A 564 15.90 -41.82 -19.60
CA ASP A 564 15.14 -42.25 -20.79
C ASP A 564 14.21 -43.46 -20.52
N PRO A 565 12.96 -43.46 -21.03
CA PRO A 565 12.11 -44.64 -21.04
C PRO A 565 12.24 -45.38 -22.37
N ILE A 566 13.07 -46.42 -22.42
CA ILE A 566 13.00 -47.43 -23.50
C ILE A 566 13.01 -48.80 -22.86
N LEU A 567 11.85 -49.48 -22.87
CA LEU A 567 11.68 -50.88 -23.30
C LEU A 567 10.23 -51.33 -23.05
N GLU A 568 9.38 -51.12 -24.05
CA GLU A 568 8.19 -51.95 -24.27
C GLU A 568 8.53 -53.05 -25.29
N ASN A 569 7.93 -54.22 -25.08
CA ASN A 569 7.75 -55.38 -25.96
C ASN A 569 8.66 -56.60 -25.76
N ALA A 570 8.14 -57.56 -24.98
CA ALA A 570 8.27 -58.98 -25.31
C ALA A 570 7.13 -59.81 -24.67
N PHE A 571 5.94 -59.79 -25.28
CA PHE A 571 4.96 -60.88 -25.14
C PHE A 571 5.13 -61.86 -26.32
N ARG A 572 5.74 -63.02 -26.07
CA ARG A 572 5.47 -64.28 -26.79
C ARG A 572 5.68 -65.47 -25.84
N SER A 573 4.58 -66.17 -25.58
CA SER A 573 4.47 -67.52 -25.00
C SER A 573 4.78 -68.60 -26.07
N PRO A 574 4.71 -69.93 -25.84
CA PRO A 574 4.85 -70.76 -24.61
C PRO A 574 5.87 -71.93 -24.79
N ALA A 575 6.22 -72.66 -23.72
CA ALA A 575 6.08 -74.13 -23.63
C ALA A 575 6.88 -74.80 -22.48
N HIS A 576 6.18 -75.70 -21.80
CA HIS A 576 6.63 -76.94 -21.12
C HIS A 576 7.42 -76.90 -19.80
N GLY A 577 6.93 -77.68 -18.83
CA GLY A 577 7.78 -78.37 -17.86
C GLY A 577 7.31 -78.37 -16.40
N GLU A 578 6.32 -79.20 -16.10
CA GLU A 578 6.19 -80.06 -14.90
C GLU A 578 6.78 -79.64 -13.51
N SER A 579 5.86 -79.56 -12.54
CA SER A 579 5.78 -80.44 -11.35
C SER A 579 5.83 -79.80 -9.96
N THR A 580 4.88 -80.30 -9.15
CA THR A 580 4.87 -80.51 -7.69
C THR A 580 4.73 -79.29 -6.76
N LEU A 581 3.54 -79.15 -6.12
CA LEU A 581 3.20 -79.59 -4.74
C LEU A 581 3.99 -78.77 -3.70
N VAL A 582 3.41 -77.93 -2.82
CA VAL A 582 2.55 -78.22 -1.67
C VAL A 582 2.15 -76.83 -1.10
N LYS A 583 0.87 -76.42 -1.10
CA LYS A 583 -0.13 -76.53 -0.01
C LYS A 583 0.01 -75.47 1.10
N THR A 584 -1.07 -74.65 1.23
CA THR A 584 -1.75 -74.20 2.48
C THR A 584 -0.97 -73.24 3.42
N VAL A 585 -1.47 -72.14 4.00
CA VAL A 585 -2.79 -71.75 4.53
C VAL A 585 -2.88 -70.20 4.60
N VAL A 586 -4.04 -69.65 4.24
CA VAL A 586 -4.63 -68.32 4.54
C VAL A 586 -5.55 -68.50 5.78
N PRO A 587 -6.07 -67.52 6.58
CA PRO A 587 -6.01 -66.04 6.65
C PRO A 587 -5.71 -65.57 8.12
N THR A 588 -5.85 -64.34 8.63
CA THR A 588 -7.04 -63.46 8.69
C THR A 588 -6.74 -62.20 9.53
N ALA A 589 -7.24 -61.06 9.04
CA ALA A 589 -8.08 -60.07 9.74
C ALA A 589 -7.54 -59.39 11.03
N ALA A 590 -7.21 -58.10 10.98
CA ALA A 590 -8.12 -56.95 11.18
C ALA A 590 -8.44 -56.68 12.67
N VAL A 591 -7.77 -55.67 13.23
CA VAL A 591 -8.33 -54.46 13.87
C VAL A 591 -7.38 -53.31 13.58
#